data_AF-G9ZQP2-F1
#
_entry.id   AF-G9ZQP2-F1
#
_cell.length_a   1.000
_cell.length_b   1.000
_cell.length_c   1.000
_cell.angle_alpha   90.00
_cell.angle_beta   90.00
_cell.angle_gamma   90.00
#
_symmetry.space_group_name_H-M   'P 1'
#
loop_
_entity.id
_entity.type
_entity.pdbx_description
1 polymer ?
#
loop_
_entity_poly.entity_id
_entity_poly.type
_entity_poly.pdbx_seq_one_letter_code
_entity_poly.pdbx_strand_id
1 'polypeptide(L)' 'MNYNSEIKGVSRMVKVITFGNFKGGTGKTTNSCMISYRLAKQGYKVLLADLDPQANATALYLKTKQVQNN' A
#
# COMPACT_ATOMS: atom_id res chain seq x y z
N MET A 1 -2.88 44.13 -17.54
CA MET A 1 -2.80 42.84 -18.24
C MET A 1 -1.41 42.27 -18.04
N ASN A 2 -1.30 41.15 -17.32
CA ASN A 2 -0.24 40.15 -17.49
C ASN A 2 -0.93 38.80 -17.30
N TYR A 3 -0.85 37.98 -18.35
CA TYR A 3 -1.73 36.85 -18.65
C TYR A 3 -0.88 35.58 -18.58
N ASN A 4 -1.16 34.74 -17.56
CA ASN A 4 -0.86 33.30 -17.44
C ASN A 4 0.62 32.81 -17.40
N SER A 5 0.95 32.03 -16.36
CA SER A 5 1.10 30.56 -16.48
C SER A 5 1.59 29.94 -15.16
N GLU A 6 0.72 29.25 -14.41
CA GLU A 6 1.01 28.06 -13.57
C GLU A 6 -0.09 27.87 -12.52
N ILE A 7 -1.18 27.19 -12.89
CA ILE A 7 -1.93 26.35 -11.95
C ILE A 7 -2.39 25.12 -12.75
N LYS A 8 -1.97 23.91 -12.34
CA LYS A 8 -2.62 22.58 -12.50
C LYS A 8 -1.60 21.46 -12.73
N GLY A 9 -0.99 20.99 -11.65
CA GLY A 9 -0.09 19.83 -11.68
C GLY A 9 0.28 19.36 -10.28
N VAL A 10 -0.70 19.18 -9.39
CA VAL A 10 -0.46 18.64 -8.05
C VAL A 10 -0.10 17.16 -8.18
N SER A 11 1.15 16.87 -8.54
CA SER A 11 1.74 15.54 -8.36
C SER A 11 1.94 15.36 -6.86
N ARG A 12 0.93 14.81 -6.19
CA ARG A 12 1.02 14.52 -4.77
C ARG A 12 2.06 13.41 -4.59
N MET A 13 3.26 13.76 -4.14
CA MET A 13 4.36 12.82 -3.98
C MET A 13 3.95 11.66 -3.07
N VAL A 14 3.98 10.44 -3.62
CA VAL A 14 3.67 9.20 -2.89
C VAL A 14 4.95 8.67 -2.25
N LYS A 15 4.89 8.25 -0.99
CA LYS A 15 6.00 7.53 -0.34
C LYS A 15 5.92 6.05 -0.68
N VAL A 16 6.98 5.50 -1.27
CA VAL A 16 7.09 4.07 -1.61
C VAL A 16 7.93 3.37 -0.54
N ILE A 17 7.40 2.29 0.02
CA ILE A 17 8.07 1.47 1.04
C ILE A 17 8.15 0.03 0.51
N THR A 18 9.35 -0.54 0.47
CA THR A 18 9.59 -1.91 -0.03
C THR A 18 10.01 -2.83 1.11
N PHE A 19 9.38 -4.01 1.19
CA PHE A 19 9.73 -5.07 2.14
C PHE A 19 10.42 -6.23 1.42
N GLY A 20 11.75 -6.21 1.35
CA GLY A 20 12.56 -7.20 0.64
C GLY A 20 13.54 -7.93 1.55
N ASN A 21 13.74 -9.23 1.29
CA ASN A 21 14.69 -10.11 1.97
C ASN A 21 14.75 -11.45 1.21
N PHE A 22 15.94 -11.94 0.90
CA PHE A 22 16.17 -13.17 0.12
C PHE A 22 15.79 -14.46 0.84
N LYS A 23 15.73 -14.47 2.18
CA LYS A 23 15.35 -15.63 2.98
C LYS A 23 13.83 -15.70 3.17
N GLY A 24 13.25 -16.90 3.03
CA GLY A 24 11.84 -17.15 3.37
C GLY A 24 11.55 -17.00 4.87
N GLY A 25 10.30 -16.69 5.25
CA GLY A 25 9.88 -16.69 6.65
C GLY A 25 10.36 -15.50 7.51
N THR A 26 10.93 -14.45 6.92
CA THR A 26 11.46 -13.27 7.65
C THR A 26 10.40 -12.21 7.99
N GLY A 27 9.11 -12.53 7.86
CA GLY A 27 8.02 -11.59 8.18
C GLY A 27 7.73 -10.50 7.15
N LYS A 28 8.29 -10.55 5.93
CA LYS A 28 8.05 -9.54 4.86
C LYS A 28 6.57 -9.30 4.59
N THR A 29 5.83 -10.37 4.28
CA THR A 29 4.40 -10.31 3.97
C THR A 29 3.61 -9.78 5.16
N THR A 30 3.88 -10.30 6.36
CA THR A 30 3.22 -9.87 7.61
C THR A 30 3.42 -8.38 7.85
N ASN A 31 4.66 -7.89 7.77
CA ASN A 31 4.98 -6.48 7.96
C ASN A 31 4.34 -5.61 6.88
N SER A 32 4.40 -6.03 5.62
CA SER A 32 3.78 -5.30 4.50
C SER A 32 2.28 -5.11 4.74
N CYS A 33 1.56 -6.19 5.05
CA CYS A 33 0.11 -6.15 5.30
C CYS A 33 -0.27 -5.37 6.56
N MET A 34 0.47 -5.54 7.66
CA MET A 34 0.13 -4.87 8.93
C MET A 34 0.41 -3.36 8.86
N ILE A 35 1.51 -2.95 8.21
CA ILE A 35 1.85 -1.54 8.05
C ILE A 35 0.85 -0.88 7.09
N SER A 36 0.49 -1.51 5.96
CA SER A 36 -0.53 -0.97 5.06
C SER A 36 -1.88 -0.81 5.75
N TYR A 37 -2.30 -1.83 6.52
CA TYR A 37 -3.54 -1.76 7.31
C TYR A 37 -3.51 -0.63 8.35
N ARG A 38 -2.42 -0.50 9.11
CA ARG A 38 -2.30 0.54 10.15
C ARG A 38 -2.28 1.95 9.54
N LEU A 39 -1.57 2.16 8.44
CA LEU A 39 -1.57 3.43 7.71
C LEU A 39 -2.96 3.77 7.17
N ALA A 40 -3.67 2.79 6.59
CA ALA A 40 -5.04 3.00 6.12
C ALA A 40 -5.97 3.39 7.30
N LYS A 41 -5.83 2.73 8.45
CA LYS A 41 -6.58 3.09 9.68
C LYS A 41 -6.25 4.45 10.25
N GLN A 42 -5.08 5.00 9.95
CA GLN A 42 -4.69 6.37 10.31
C GLN A 42 -5.19 7.41 9.30
N GLY A 43 -5.96 7.01 8.28
CA GLY A 43 -6.56 7.92 7.29
C GLY A 43 -5.70 8.17 6.05
N TYR A 44 -4.57 7.48 5.90
CA TYR A 44 -3.76 7.57 4.68
C TYR A 44 -4.40 6.79 3.53
N LYS A 45 -4.27 7.30 2.31
CA LYS A 45 -4.53 6.52 1.10
C LYS A 45 -3.36 5.57 0.86
N VAL A 46 -3.62 4.27 0.94
CA VAL A 46 -2.60 3.23 0.87
C VAL A 46 -2.90 2.28 -0.28
N LEU A 47 -1.86 1.93 -1.03
CA LEU A 47 -1.84 0.83 -1.99
C LEU A 47 -0.83 -0.21 -1.49
N LEU A 48 -1.27 -1.47 -1.39
CA LEU A 48 -0.37 -2.59 -1.20
C LEU A 48 -0.26 -3.35 -2.53
N ALA A 49 0.96 -3.45 -3.07
CA ALA A 49 1.25 -4.23 -4.27
C ALA A 49 1.96 -5.52 -3.87
N ASP A 50 1.37 -6.66 -4.20
CA ASP A 50 1.94 -7.99 -3.95
C ASP A 50 2.78 -8.42 -5.15
N LEU A 51 4.10 -8.40 -4.98
CA LEU A 51 5.08 -8.75 -6.02
C LEU A 51 5.79 -10.08 -5.71
N ASP A 52 5.30 -10.84 -4.74
CA ASP A 52 5.79 -12.17 -4.42
C ASP A 52 4.99 -13.21 -5.24
N PRO A 53 5.63 -14.11 -6.01
CA PRO A 53 4.95 -15.18 -6.73
C PRO A 53 4.04 -16.06 -5.86
N GLN A 54 4.28 -16.13 -4.55
CA GLN A 54 3.45 -16.89 -3.60
C GLN A 54 2.11 -16.19 -3.27
N ALA A 55 1.95 -14.92 -3.63
CA ALA A 55 0.72 -14.14 -3.47
C ALA A 55 0.11 -14.15 -2.04
N ASN A 56 0.94 -14.30 -1.02
CA ASN A 56 0.49 -14.45 0.37
C ASN A 56 -0.22 -13.19 0.90
N ALA A 57 0.19 -11.99 0.47
CA ALA A 57 -0.46 -10.76 0.89
C ALA A 57 -1.86 -10.63 0.27
N THR A 58 -1.96 -10.96 -1.02
CA THR A 58 -3.23 -11.02 -1.76
C THR A 58 -4.22 -11.97 -1.09
N ALA A 59 -3.80 -13.19 -0.79
CA ALA A 59 -4.63 -14.19 -0.13
C ALA A 59 -5.13 -13.73 1.25
N LEU A 60 -4.28 -13.05 2.03
CA LEU A 60 -4.66 -12.50 3.34
C LEU A 60 -5.75 -11.43 3.21
N TYR A 61 -5.58 -10.46 2.30
CA TYR A 61 -6.52 -9.36 2.13
C TYR A 61 -7.86 -9.80 1.55
N LEU A 62 -7.89 -10.79 0.65
CA LEU A 62 -9.14 -11.33 0.12
C LEU A 62 -9.99 -11.98 1.23
N LYS A 63 -9.36 -12.67 2.18
CA LYS A 63 -10.05 -13.27 3.32
C LYS A 63 -10.65 -12.23 4.27
N THR A 64 -9.95 -11.12 4.52
CA THR A 64 -10.43 -10.08 5.42
C THR A 64 -11.47 -9.15 4.79
N LYS A 65 -11.50 -9.03 3.46
CA LYS A 65 -12.52 -8.26 2.74
C LYS A 65 -13.95 -8.74 3.04
N GLN A 66 -14.14 -10.04 3.27
CA GLN A 66 -15.46 -10.61 3.57
C GLN A 66 -15.93 -10.30 5.00
N VAL A 67 -15.01 -10.07 5.93
CA VAL A 67 -15.32 -9.81 7.35
C VAL A 67 -15.84 -8.40 7.58
N GLN A 68 -15.57 -7.46 6.68
CA GLN A 68 -15.92 -6.05 6.85
C GLN A 68 -17.32 -5.67 6.36
N ASN A 69 -18.04 -6.61 5.73
CA ASN A 69 -19.38 -6.42 5.15
C ASN A 69 -20.50 -7.12 5.93
N ASN A 70 -20.21 -7.65 7.12
CA ASN A 70 -21.18 -8.18 8.09
C ASN A 70 -21.17 -7.32 9.35
#